data_AF-A0A1A8FZ67-F1
#
_entry.id   AF-A0A1A8FZ67-F1
#
_cell.length_a   1.000
_cell.length_b   1.000
_cell.length_c   1.000
_cell.angle_alpha   90.00
_cell.angle_beta   90.00
_cell.angle_gamma   90.00
#
_symmetry.space_group_name_H-M   'P 1'
#
loop_
_entity.id
_entity.type
_entity.pdbx_description
1 polymer ?
#
loop_
_entity_poly.entity_id
_entity_poly.type
_entity_poly.pdbx_seq_one_letter_code
_entity_poly.pdbx_strand_id
1 'polypeptide(L)'
;KDNVTVIQYIGEIMRYLCNTPKRDNDKDHNKLFPYTLVKYDTERDEPVRDANGLCIKSPKGETGLLVSKITDIAPFEGYAQNKEQTERKKLRDVLKKGDLYFNTGDLMRIDKDNFIYFQDRVGDTFRWKGENVATTEVSDILSFIDCLQEANVYGVQVPGHEGRVGMAAVSLKEDGEFDGSKVYKHVVSYLPSYARPRFIRIQSAVEVTGTFKQMKVKLVAQGFDPGQVQDPLYFLDDCVKSYVPVTAQLYSSILSGSIKL
;
A
#
# COMPACT_ATOMS: atom_id res chain seq x y z
N LYS A 1 -25.45 7.71 22.77
CA LYS A 1 -25.87 8.28 21.46
C LYS A 1 -24.59 8.77 20.81
N ASP A 2 -23.90 7.84 20.17
CA ASP A 2 -22.55 8.06 19.67
C ASP A 2 -22.65 8.77 18.33
N ASN A 3 -22.34 10.07 18.33
CA ASN A 3 -22.16 10.84 17.11
C ASN A 3 -20.84 10.42 16.47
N VAL A 4 -20.83 9.25 15.84
CA VAL A 4 -19.70 8.81 15.01
C VAL A 4 -20.02 9.21 13.58
N THR A 5 -19.37 10.28 13.09
CA THR A 5 -19.30 10.51 11.65
C THR A 5 -18.21 9.61 11.09
N VAL A 6 -18.58 8.37 10.77
CA VAL A 6 -17.71 7.45 10.05
C VAL A 6 -17.68 7.87 8.58
N ILE A 7 -16.66 8.63 8.16
CA ILE A 7 -16.31 8.67 6.73
C ILE A 7 -15.25 7.59 6.49
N GLN A 8 -15.68 6.32 6.49
CA GLN A 8 -14.78 5.18 6.22
C GLN A 8 -14.35 5.10 4.75
N TYR A 9 -15.03 5.82 3.86
CA TYR A 9 -14.91 5.60 2.43
C TYR A 9 -14.83 6.89 1.62
N ILE A 10 -13.88 7.78 1.95
CA ILE A 10 -13.48 8.84 1.01
C ILE A 10 -13.08 8.22 -0.34
N GLY A 11 -12.40 7.07 -0.35
CA GLY A 11 -12.02 6.38 -1.58
C GLY A 11 -13.21 5.97 -2.47
N GLU A 12 -14.22 5.28 -1.94
CA GLU A 12 -15.39 4.87 -2.71
C GLU A 12 -16.32 6.03 -3.06
N ILE A 13 -16.52 6.98 -2.13
CA ILE A 13 -17.32 8.18 -2.39
C ILE A 13 -16.65 9.03 -3.48
N MET A 14 -15.33 9.22 -3.43
CA MET A 14 -14.58 9.92 -4.48
C MET A 14 -14.57 9.12 -5.79
N ARG A 15 -14.46 7.79 -5.74
CA ARG A 15 -14.57 6.94 -6.95
C ARG A 15 -15.94 7.09 -7.61
N TYR A 16 -17.02 7.16 -6.84
CA TYR A 16 -18.36 7.39 -7.36
C TYR A 16 -18.54 8.81 -7.91
N LEU A 17 -18.14 9.83 -7.16
CA LEU A 17 -18.28 11.23 -7.55
C LEU A 17 -17.42 11.58 -8.78
N CYS A 18 -16.17 11.09 -8.84
CA CYS A 18 -15.24 11.40 -9.93
C CYS A 18 -15.49 10.60 -11.22
N ASN A 19 -16.32 9.55 -11.20
CA ASN A 19 -16.69 8.76 -12.39
C ASN A 19 -18.10 9.06 -12.92
N THR A 20 -18.78 10.06 -12.37
CA THR A 20 -20.08 10.51 -12.86
C THR A 20 -19.90 11.39 -14.11
N PRO A 21 -20.81 11.36 -15.11
CA PRO A 21 -20.75 12.27 -16.25
C PRO A 21 -20.74 13.73 -15.81
N LYS A 22 -19.89 14.54 -16.45
CA LYS A 22 -19.72 15.98 -16.15
C LYS A 22 -21.05 16.72 -16.20
N ARG A 23 -21.30 17.57 -15.21
CA ARG A 23 -22.44 18.49 -15.14
C ARG A 23 -21.93 19.92 -15.06
N ASP A 24 -22.74 20.86 -15.53
CA ASP A 24 -22.36 22.29 -15.59
C ASP A 24 -22.07 22.90 -14.21
N ASN A 25 -22.69 22.35 -13.16
CA ASN A 25 -22.51 22.76 -11.76
C ASN A 25 -21.47 21.94 -10.99
N ASP A 26 -20.75 21.01 -11.63
CA ASP A 26 -19.66 20.26 -10.96
C ASP A 26 -18.51 21.17 -10.51
N LYS A 27 -18.51 22.45 -10.89
CA LYS A 27 -17.52 23.44 -10.42
C LYS A 27 -17.93 24.12 -9.11
N ASP A 28 -19.21 24.05 -8.74
CA ASP A 28 -19.77 24.65 -7.54
C ASP A 28 -19.66 23.70 -6.36
N HIS A 29 -18.45 23.55 -5.84
CA HIS A 29 -18.20 22.85 -4.60
C HIS A 29 -18.06 23.84 -3.45
N ASN A 30 -18.97 23.80 -2.49
CA ASN A 30 -18.74 24.43 -1.18
C ASN A 30 -17.60 23.68 -0.48
N LYS A 31 -16.38 24.25 -0.55
CA LYS A 31 -15.19 23.68 0.09
C LYS A 31 -15.31 23.85 1.60
N LEU A 32 -15.97 22.90 2.25
CA LEU A 32 -16.16 22.94 3.70
C LEU A 32 -14.82 22.85 4.47
N PHE A 33 -13.77 22.29 3.84
CA PHE A 33 -12.47 22.06 4.47
C PHE A 33 -11.29 22.47 3.56
N PRO A 34 -10.26 23.17 4.07
CA PRO A 34 -9.07 23.51 3.30
C PRO A 34 -8.25 22.24 3.00
N TYR A 35 -8.08 21.90 1.73
CA TYR A 35 -7.21 20.80 1.29
C TYR A 35 -6.12 21.30 0.33
N THR A 36 -5.08 20.50 0.17
CA THR A 36 -4.06 20.71 -0.88
C THR A 36 -3.54 19.35 -1.34
N LEU A 37 -2.95 19.32 -2.54
CA LEU A 37 -2.12 18.20 -2.98
C LEU A 37 -0.65 18.51 -2.72
N VAL A 38 0.08 17.56 -2.16
CA VAL A 38 1.54 17.63 -1.99
C VAL A 38 2.22 16.55 -2.81
N LYS A 39 3.42 16.81 -3.31
CA LYS A 39 4.23 15.80 -4.00
C LYS A 39 4.51 14.64 -3.06
N TYR A 40 4.45 13.43 -3.59
CA TYR A 40 4.60 12.20 -2.84
C TYR A 40 5.60 11.28 -3.53
N ASP A 41 6.58 10.80 -2.78
CA ASP A 41 7.54 9.81 -3.23
C ASP A 41 6.98 8.43 -2.89
N THR A 42 6.51 7.73 -3.92
CA THR A 42 5.94 6.38 -3.78
C THR A 42 7.00 5.32 -3.45
N GLU A 43 8.28 5.58 -3.75
CA GLU A 43 9.35 4.63 -3.44
C GLU A 43 9.69 4.70 -1.95
N ARG A 44 9.85 5.92 -1.44
CA ARG A 44 10.15 6.19 -0.03
C ARG A 44 8.92 6.19 0.87
N ASP A 45 7.73 6.11 0.29
CA ASP A 45 6.45 6.14 1.00
C ASP A 45 6.26 7.43 1.83
N GLU A 46 6.81 8.56 1.35
CA GLU A 46 6.85 9.83 2.10
C GLU A 46 6.49 11.06 1.24
N PRO A 47 5.91 12.13 1.83
CA PRO A 47 5.75 13.41 1.14
C PRO A 47 7.11 14.05 0.82
N VAL A 48 7.26 14.56 -0.40
CA VAL A 48 8.49 15.25 -0.82
C VAL A 48 8.55 16.62 -0.13
N ARG A 49 9.70 16.91 0.49
CA ARG A 49 9.94 18.17 1.21
C ARG A 49 11.05 19.01 0.57
N ASP A 50 10.94 20.33 0.73
CA ASP A 50 11.94 21.30 0.31
C ASP A 50 13.09 21.43 1.33
N ALA A 51 14.07 22.30 1.05
CA ALA A 51 15.21 22.55 1.93
C ALA A 51 14.83 23.13 3.31
N ASN A 52 13.63 23.69 3.47
CA ASN A 52 13.11 24.19 4.74
C ASN A 52 12.36 23.09 5.52
N GLY A 53 12.25 21.89 4.95
CA GLY A 53 11.50 20.77 5.48
C GLY A 53 9.99 20.94 5.33
N LEU A 54 9.51 21.80 4.43
CA LEU A 54 8.08 21.95 4.11
C LEU A 54 7.71 21.04 2.94
N CYS A 55 6.48 20.53 2.91
CA CYS A 55 6.01 19.72 1.78
C CYS A 55 5.89 20.57 0.50
N ILE A 56 6.36 20.01 -0.61
CA ILE A 56 6.23 20.65 -1.93
C ILE A 56 4.82 20.43 -2.45
N LYS A 57 4.10 21.49 -2.83
CA LYS A 57 2.78 21.35 -3.46
C LYS A 57 2.88 20.64 -4.80
N SER A 58 1.92 19.75 -5.09
CA SER A 58 1.83 19.12 -6.40
C SER A 58 1.22 20.11 -7.42
N PRO A 59 1.88 20.38 -8.56
CA PRO A 59 1.33 21.18 -9.65
C PRO A 59 0.04 20.60 -10.23
N LYS A 60 -0.77 21.44 -10.87
CA LYS A 60 -1.90 20.97 -11.66
C LYS A 60 -1.42 20.05 -12.78
N GLY A 61 -2.13 18.96 -13.00
CA GLY A 61 -1.79 17.90 -13.95
C GLY A 61 -0.87 16.83 -13.38
N GLU A 62 -0.24 17.05 -12.22
CA GLU A 62 0.58 16.04 -11.53
C GLU A 62 -0.23 15.33 -10.44
N THR A 63 0.11 14.08 -10.18
CA THR A 63 -0.42 13.33 -9.05
C THR A 63 0.19 13.86 -7.75
N GLY A 64 -0.59 13.94 -6.68
CA GLY A 64 -0.13 14.31 -5.36
C GLY A 64 -0.99 13.70 -4.27
N LEU A 65 -0.40 13.58 -3.08
CA LEU A 65 -1.10 13.13 -1.88
C LEU A 65 -2.09 14.19 -1.43
N LEU A 66 -3.35 13.80 -1.27
CA LEU A 66 -4.39 14.65 -0.70
C LEU A 66 -4.19 14.79 0.80
N VAL A 67 -4.08 16.03 1.26
CA VAL A 67 -4.00 16.38 2.69
C VAL A 67 -5.02 17.46 3.01
N SER A 68 -5.70 17.32 4.16
CA SER A 68 -6.69 18.28 4.64
C SER A 68 -6.18 18.99 5.89
N LYS A 69 -6.27 20.31 5.96
CA LYS A 69 -5.77 21.06 7.10
C LYS A 69 -6.58 20.72 8.36
N ILE A 70 -5.90 20.38 9.45
CA ILE A 70 -6.53 20.22 10.76
C ILE A 70 -6.67 21.61 11.37
N THR A 71 -7.89 21.97 11.75
CA THR A 71 -8.24 23.28 12.30
C THR A 71 -9.28 23.12 13.41
N ASP A 72 -9.56 24.17 14.17
CA ASP A 72 -10.55 24.11 15.26
C ASP A 72 -11.97 23.80 14.76
N ILE A 73 -12.30 24.22 13.52
CA ILE A 73 -13.58 23.92 12.86
C ILE A 73 -13.60 22.55 12.16
N ALA A 74 -12.44 21.92 12.00
CA ALA A 74 -12.28 20.60 11.39
C ALA A 74 -11.18 19.83 12.14
N PRO A 75 -11.41 19.49 13.42
CA PRO A 75 -10.39 18.88 14.25
C PRO A 75 -10.21 17.41 13.89
N PHE A 76 -8.99 16.91 14.11
CA PHE A 76 -8.71 15.47 14.13
C PHE A 76 -7.99 15.16 15.44
N GLU A 77 -8.78 14.70 16.41
CA GLU A 77 -8.27 14.36 17.75
C GLU A 77 -7.41 13.10 17.71
N GLY A 78 -7.80 12.14 16.86
CA GLY A 78 -7.09 10.89 16.64
C GLY A 78 -8.02 9.69 16.55
N TYR A 79 -7.43 8.50 16.54
CA TYR A 79 -8.14 7.24 16.71
C TYR A 79 -8.20 6.85 18.18
N ALA A 80 -9.36 6.36 18.62
CA ALA A 80 -9.56 5.90 20.00
C ALA A 80 -8.51 4.85 20.37
N GLN A 81 -7.81 5.06 21.48
CA GLN A 81 -6.78 4.17 22.03
C GLN A 81 -5.59 3.85 21.10
N ASN A 82 -5.45 4.52 19.94
CA ASN A 82 -4.38 4.27 18.99
C ASN A 82 -3.59 5.56 18.69
N LYS A 83 -2.75 5.96 19.65
CA LYS A 83 -1.89 7.16 19.54
C LYS A 83 -0.90 7.07 18.40
N GLU A 84 -0.35 5.88 18.13
CA GLU A 84 0.60 5.67 17.04
C GLU A 84 -0.04 5.94 15.67
N GLN A 85 -1.22 5.34 15.42
CA GLN A 85 -1.96 5.57 14.18
C GLN A 85 -2.42 7.03 14.04
N THR A 86 -2.74 7.68 15.16
CA THR A 86 -3.08 9.09 15.22
C THR A 86 -1.93 9.97 14.73
N GLU A 87 -0.71 9.76 15.26
CA GLU A 87 0.46 10.53 14.85
C GLU A 87 0.85 10.25 13.40
N ARG A 88 0.75 9.00 12.93
CA ARG A 88 0.99 8.66 11.51
C ARG A 88 0.03 9.39 10.55
N LYS A 89 -1.19 9.70 10.99
CA LYS A 89 -2.17 10.45 10.19
C LYS A 89 -1.97 11.96 10.25
N LYS A 90 -1.18 12.47 11.19
CA LYS A 90 -0.88 13.90 11.34
C LYS A 90 0.40 14.25 10.60
N LEU A 91 0.26 14.99 9.51
CA LEU A 91 1.39 15.56 8.78
C LEU A 91 1.67 16.98 9.29
N ARG A 92 2.88 17.21 9.79
CA ARG A 92 3.34 18.49 10.33
C ARG A 92 4.18 19.24 9.29
N ASP A 93 4.23 20.57 9.45
CA ASP A 93 5.08 21.45 8.64
C ASP A 93 4.85 21.22 7.13
N VAL A 94 3.60 21.28 6.69
CA VAL A 94 3.19 20.98 5.33
C VAL A 94 3.42 22.18 4.43
N LEU A 95 2.75 23.31 4.65
CA LEU A 95 2.93 24.51 3.83
C LEU A 95 3.63 25.63 4.59
N LYS A 96 3.65 25.55 5.92
CA LYS A 96 4.26 26.52 6.82
C LYS A 96 4.57 25.86 8.14
N LYS A 97 5.66 26.29 8.78
CA LYS A 97 6.07 25.72 10.08
C LYS A 97 4.96 25.84 11.12
N GLY A 98 4.72 24.75 11.84
CA GLY A 98 3.68 24.63 12.86
C GLY A 98 2.28 24.32 12.33
N ASP A 99 2.05 24.28 11.01
CA ASP A 99 0.78 23.81 10.48
C ASP A 99 0.64 22.28 10.59
N LEU A 100 -0.62 21.83 10.64
CA LEU A 100 -0.98 20.45 10.84
C LEU A 100 -2.06 20.04 9.83
N TYR A 101 -1.84 18.91 9.17
CA TYR A 101 -2.76 18.34 8.20
C TYR A 101 -3.05 16.88 8.51
N PHE A 102 -4.22 16.44 8.11
CA PHE A 102 -4.63 15.05 8.07
C PHE A 102 -4.20 14.45 6.72
N ASN A 103 -3.40 13.39 6.78
CA ASN A 103 -3.00 12.60 5.63
C ASN A 103 -4.12 11.61 5.25
N THR A 104 -4.82 11.83 4.13
CA THR A 104 -5.92 10.94 3.74
C THR A 104 -5.40 9.56 3.31
N GLY A 105 -4.23 9.55 2.66
CA GLY A 105 -3.62 8.38 2.04
C GLY A 105 -4.04 8.19 0.58
N ASP A 106 -4.79 9.13 0.00
CA ASP A 106 -5.26 9.03 -1.38
C ASP A 106 -4.39 9.91 -2.30
N LEU A 107 -3.93 9.33 -3.41
CA LEU A 107 -3.25 10.03 -4.47
C LEU A 107 -4.28 10.54 -5.47
N MET A 108 -4.27 11.85 -5.69
CA MET A 108 -5.22 12.57 -6.53
C MET A 108 -4.48 13.38 -7.60
N ARG A 109 -5.14 13.68 -8.71
CA ARG A 109 -4.65 14.62 -9.72
C ARG A 109 -5.69 15.71 -9.93
N ILE A 110 -5.28 16.97 -9.93
CA ILE A 110 -6.15 18.10 -10.26
C ILE A 110 -5.80 18.58 -11.66
N ASP A 111 -6.75 18.60 -12.59
CA ASP A 111 -6.50 19.08 -13.95
C ASP A 111 -6.52 20.63 -14.05
N LYS A 112 -6.39 21.14 -15.28
CA LYS A 112 -6.40 22.59 -15.55
C LYS A 112 -7.74 23.24 -15.17
N ASP A 113 -8.83 22.51 -15.37
CA ASP A 113 -10.22 22.94 -15.13
C ASP A 113 -10.66 22.76 -13.67
N ASN A 114 -9.77 22.27 -12.79
CA ASN A 114 -9.97 21.96 -11.37
C ASN A 114 -10.81 20.70 -11.08
N PHE A 115 -10.99 19.81 -12.06
CA PHE A 115 -11.52 18.49 -11.77
C PHE A 115 -10.49 17.67 -10.99
N ILE A 116 -10.96 16.96 -9.97
CA ILE A 116 -10.15 16.09 -9.12
C ILE A 116 -10.36 14.66 -9.58
N TYR A 117 -9.26 13.95 -9.81
CA TYR A 117 -9.27 12.55 -10.24
C TYR A 117 -8.54 11.70 -9.22
N PHE A 118 -9.23 10.69 -8.68
CA PHE A 118 -8.59 9.62 -7.93
C PHE A 118 -7.59 8.89 -8.82
N GLN A 119 -6.35 8.78 -8.37
CA GLN A 119 -5.31 8.03 -9.06
C GLN A 119 -5.07 6.71 -8.36
N ASP A 120 -4.87 6.75 -7.04
CA ASP A 120 -4.49 5.57 -6.27
C ASP A 120 -4.65 5.80 -4.77
N ARG A 121 -4.37 4.76 -3.98
CA ARG A 121 -4.28 4.82 -2.53
C ARG A 121 -2.93 4.30 -2.06
N VAL A 122 -2.26 5.10 -1.25
CA VAL A 122 -0.97 4.78 -0.65
C VAL A 122 -1.08 3.46 0.09
N GLY A 123 -0.20 2.53 -0.28
CA GLY A 123 -0.13 1.19 0.29
C GLY A 123 -1.02 0.15 -0.39
N ASP A 124 -1.95 0.51 -1.27
CA ASP A 124 -2.81 -0.46 -1.97
C ASP A 124 -2.20 -0.93 -3.31
N THR A 125 -1.18 -0.23 -3.81
CA THR A 125 -0.38 -0.59 -4.98
C THR A 125 1.12 -0.57 -4.67
N PHE A 126 1.90 -1.28 -5.49
CA PHE A 126 3.35 -1.13 -5.56
C PHE A 126 3.80 -1.18 -7.01
N ARG A 127 4.99 -0.63 -7.31
CA ARG A 127 5.54 -0.59 -8.66
C ARG A 127 6.68 -1.59 -8.80
N TRP A 128 6.62 -2.50 -9.78
CA TRP A 128 7.68 -3.47 -10.06
C TRP A 128 8.01 -3.50 -11.54
N LYS A 129 9.29 -3.35 -11.89
CA LYS A 129 9.76 -3.35 -13.30
C LYS A 129 9.00 -2.36 -14.19
N GLY A 130 8.64 -1.20 -13.64
CA GLY A 130 7.89 -0.15 -14.36
C GLY A 130 6.37 -0.33 -14.39
N GLU A 131 5.85 -1.45 -13.88
CA GLU A 131 4.41 -1.77 -13.88
C GLU A 131 3.79 -1.52 -12.51
N ASN A 132 2.54 -1.03 -12.48
CA ASN A 132 1.79 -0.89 -11.23
C ASN A 132 1.05 -2.21 -10.92
N VAL A 133 1.17 -2.68 -9.69
CA VAL A 133 0.52 -3.90 -9.21
C VAL A 133 -0.46 -3.54 -8.11
N ALA A 134 -1.74 -3.85 -8.34
CA ALA A 134 -2.79 -3.72 -7.33
C ALA A 134 -2.72 -4.88 -6.34
N THR A 135 -2.49 -4.58 -5.06
CA THR A 135 -2.35 -5.61 -4.03
C THR A 135 -3.65 -6.42 -3.84
N THR A 136 -4.80 -5.79 -4.06
CA THR A 136 -6.11 -6.43 -3.97
C THR A 136 -6.33 -7.44 -5.10
N GLU A 137 -5.96 -7.10 -6.35
CA GLU A 137 -6.12 -8.02 -7.49
C GLU A 137 -5.29 -9.29 -7.31
N VAL A 138 -4.04 -9.13 -6.83
CA VAL A 138 -3.17 -10.26 -6.54
C VAL A 138 -3.71 -11.08 -5.35
N SER A 139 -4.21 -10.42 -4.31
CA SER A 139 -4.84 -11.07 -3.15
C SER A 139 -6.08 -11.88 -3.55
N ASP A 140 -6.95 -11.30 -4.39
CA ASP A 140 -8.15 -11.97 -4.91
C ASP A 140 -7.76 -13.22 -5.70
N ILE A 141 -6.75 -13.13 -6.56
CA ILE A 141 -6.27 -14.31 -7.32
C ILE A 141 -5.73 -15.39 -6.38
N LEU A 142 -4.98 -15.02 -5.35
CA LEU A 142 -4.48 -15.98 -4.34
C LEU A 142 -5.62 -16.62 -3.53
N SER A 143 -6.73 -15.91 -3.32
CA SER A 143 -7.87 -16.43 -2.54
C SER A 143 -8.55 -17.64 -3.20
N PHE A 144 -8.36 -17.86 -4.50
CA PHE A 144 -8.85 -19.04 -5.22
C PHE A 144 -7.99 -20.29 -5.03
N ILE A 145 -6.89 -20.21 -4.28
CA ILE A 145 -6.05 -21.36 -3.97
C ILE A 145 -6.64 -22.10 -2.77
N ASP A 146 -7.01 -23.36 -2.95
CA ASP A 146 -7.76 -24.14 -1.96
C ASP A 146 -7.12 -24.20 -0.58
N CYS A 147 -5.79 -24.23 -0.46
CA CYS A 147 -5.10 -24.33 0.83
C CYS A 147 -4.93 -23.00 1.58
N LEU A 148 -5.19 -21.85 0.94
CA LEU A 148 -5.02 -20.53 1.55
C LEU A 148 -6.32 -20.02 2.17
N GLN A 149 -6.25 -19.52 3.41
CA GLN A 149 -7.37 -18.92 4.13
C GLN A 149 -7.43 -17.41 3.89
N GLU A 150 -6.30 -16.71 4.04
CA GLU A 150 -6.17 -15.28 3.77
C GLU A 150 -4.87 -15.00 3.01
N ALA A 151 -4.85 -13.93 2.21
CA ALA A 151 -3.67 -13.49 1.48
C ALA A 151 -3.54 -11.96 1.50
N ASN A 152 -2.43 -11.47 2.06
CA ASN A 152 -2.15 -10.04 2.19
C ASN A 152 -0.93 -9.68 1.37
N VAL A 153 -1.15 -8.93 0.29
CA VAL A 153 -0.11 -8.61 -0.69
C VAL A 153 0.48 -7.22 -0.43
N TYR A 154 1.79 -7.11 -0.57
CA TYR A 154 2.55 -5.87 -0.41
C TYR A 154 3.84 -5.89 -1.21
N GLY A 155 4.39 -4.72 -1.48
CA GLY A 155 5.68 -4.57 -2.14
C GLY A 155 6.83 -4.48 -1.14
N VAL A 156 7.89 -5.24 -1.36
CA VAL A 156 9.14 -5.18 -0.58
C VAL A 156 10.31 -4.71 -1.44
N GLN A 157 11.25 -3.99 -0.85
CA GLN A 157 12.43 -3.52 -1.56
C GLN A 157 13.47 -4.64 -1.66
N VAL A 158 14.09 -4.78 -2.83
CA VAL A 158 15.26 -5.65 -3.02
C VAL A 158 16.45 -4.75 -3.37
N PRO A 159 17.57 -4.84 -2.64
CA PRO A 159 18.77 -4.08 -2.97
C PRO A 159 19.18 -4.28 -4.44
N GLY A 160 19.51 -3.18 -5.12
CA GLY A 160 19.92 -3.21 -6.54
C GLY A 160 18.77 -3.25 -7.56
N HIS A 161 17.50 -3.24 -7.13
CA HIS A 161 16.34 -3.18 -8.02
C HIS A 161 15.53 -1.89 -7.82
N GLU A 162 15.02 -1.34 -8.92
CA GLU A 162 14.06 -0.24 -8.92
C GLU A 162 12.65 -0.74 -8.56
N GLY A 163 11.93 0.03 -7.76
CA GLY A 163 10.60 -0.33 -7.29
C GLY A 163 10.60 -1.38 -6.17
N ARG A 164 9.47 -2.06 -6.03
CA ARG A 164 9.18 -3.02 -4.98
C ARG A 164 8.67 -4.31 -5.60
N VAL A 165 9.26 -5.45 -5.23
CA VAL A 165 8.81 -6.77 -5.69
C VAL A 165 7.62 -7.24 -4.88
N GLY A 166 6.70 -7.98 -5.51
CA GLY A 166 5.52 -8.50 -4.84
C GLY A 166 5.87 -9.56 -3.79
N MET A 167 5.28 -9.42 -2.61
CA MET A 167 5.30 -10.39 -1.52
C MET A 167 3.89 -10.61 -1.01
N ALA A 168 3.57 -11.85 -0.62
CA ALA A 168 2.31 -12.19 0.01
C ALA A 168 2.53 -12.80 1.40
N ALA A 169 1.81 -12.29 2.39
CA ALA A 169 1.65 -12.94 3.67
C ALA A 169 0.33 -13.70 3.67
N VAL A 170 0.41 -15.02 3.79
CA VAL A 170 -0.75 -15.92 3.68
C VAL A 170 -0.95 -16.71 4.96
N SER A 171 -2.18 -17.07 5.27
CA SER A 171 -2.50 -18.07 6.29
C SER A 171 -3.07 -19.31 5.60
N LEU A 172 -2.83 -20.48 6.18
CA LEU A 172 -3.39 -21.74 5.68
C LEU A 172 -4.75 -22.00 6.33
N LYS A 173 -5.60 -22.76 5.63
CA LYS A 173 -6.79 -23.35 6.24
C LYS A 173 -6.39 -24.40 7.28
N GLU A 174 -7.26 -24.73 8.22
CA GLU A 174 -6.97 -25.68 9.32
C GLU A 174 -6.39 -27.02 8.83
N ASP A 175 -6.92 -27.55 7.71
CA ASP A 175 -6.45 -28.78 7.07
C ASP A 175 -5.64 -28.52 5.78
N GLY A 176 -5.25 -27.27 5.55
CA GLY A 176 -4.56 -26.85 4.33
C GLY A 176 -3.05 -27.07 4.44
N GLU A 177 -2.48 -27.85 3.53
CA GLU A 177 -1.02 -27.93 3.36
C GLU A 177 -0.55 -27.03 2.21
N PHE A 178 0.58 -26.34 2.43
CA PHE A 178 1.17 -25.51 1.40
C PHE A 178 1.96 -26.37 0.39
N ASP A 179 1.44 -26.45 -0.83
CA ASP A 179 2.10 -27.10 -1.97
C ASP A 179 2.63 -26.03 -2.92
N GLY A 180 3.95 -25.80 -2.85
CA GLY A 180 4.60 -24.77 -3.66
C GLY A 180 4.42 -24.95 -5.18
N SER A 181 4.23 -26.18 -5.68
CA SER A 181 4.05 -26.44 -7.11
C SER A 181 2.63 -26.11 -7.57
N LYS A 182 1.62 -26.41 -6.74
CA LYS A 182 0.23 -26.02 -7.00
C LYS A 182 0.06 -24.50 -6.97
N VAL A 183 0.63 -23.84 -5.96
CA VAL A 183 0.60 -22.38 -5.81
C VAL A 183 1.32 -21.71 -6.99
N TYR A 184 2.50 -22.22 -7.38
CA TYR A 184 3.22 -21.76 -8.58
C TYR A 184 2.35 -21.81 -9.82
N LYS A 185 1.74 -22.98 -10.09
CA LYS A 185 0.92 -23.19 -11.28
C LYS A 185 -0.26 -22.21 -11.33
N HIS A 186 -0.92 -22.00 -10.19
CA HIS A 186 -2.03 -21.04 -10.08
C HIS A 186 -1.57 -19.62 -10.38
N VAL A 187 -0.56 -19.13 -9.65
CA VAL A 187 -0.02 -17.77 -9.81
C VAL A 187 0.46 -17.52 -11.24
N VAL A 188 1.15 -18.47 -11.87
CA VAL A 188 1.64 -18.32 -13.25
C VAL A 188 0.50 -18.31 -14.28
N SER A 189 -0.59 -19.03 -14.03
CA SER A 189 -1.73 -19.13 -14.95
C SER A 189 -2.61 -17.87 -14.93
N TYR A 190 -2.73 -17.21 -13.77
CA TYR A 190 -3.68 -16.10 -13.58
C TYR A 190 -3.02 -14.73 -13.43
N LEU A 191 -1.72 -14.65 -13.14
CA LEU A 191 -1.01 -13.37 -12.98
C LEU A 191 0.07 -13.16 -14.06
N PRO A 192 0.19 -11.94 -14.61
CA PRO A 192 1.33 -11.57 -15.44
C PRO A 192 2.61 -11.58 -14.61
N SER A 193 3.76 -11.80 -15.26
CA SER A 193 5.05 -12.04 -14.59
C SER A 193 5.44 -10.98 -13.56
N TYR A 194 5.11 -9.70 -13.78
CA TYR A 194 5.43 -8.60 -12.89
C TYR A 194 4.53 -8.53 -11.63
N ALA A 195 3.33 -9.12 -11.66
CA ALA A 195 2.38 -9.08 -10.56
C ALA A 195 2.46 -10.33 -9.65
N ARG A 196 3.20 -11.36 -10.07
CA ARG A 196 3.37 -12.60 -9.31
C ARG A 196 4.12 -12.30 -8.00
N PRO A 197 3.58 -12.67 -6.83
CA PRO A 197 4.34 -12.58 -5.58
C PRO A 197 5.61 -13.42 -5.70
N ARG A 198 6.77 -12.77 -5.69
CA ARG A 198 8.05 -13.47 -5.76
C ARG A 198 8.40 -14.14 -4.44
N PHE A 199 7.84 -13.63 -3.35
CA PHE A 199 7.96 -14.19 -2.02
C PHE A 199 6.58 -14.48 -1.42
N ILE A 200 6.46 -15.63 -0.75
CA ILE A 200 5.31 -15.98 0.07
C ILE A 200 5.81 -16.26 1.48
N ARG A 201 5.21 -15.65 2.49
CA ARG A 201 5.39 -16.03 3.89
C ARG A 201 4.11 -16.62 4.44
N ILE A 202 4.22 -17.71 5.19
CA ILE A 202 3.07 -18.40 5.78
C ILE A 202 2.99 -18.03 7.25
N GLN A 203 1.95 -17.30 7.64
CA GLN A 203 1.75 -16.89 9.01
C GLN A 203 0.93 -17.90 9.78
N SER A 204 1.35 -18.14 11.02
CA SER A 204 0.48 -18.71 12.04
C SER A 204 -0.70 -17.76 12.24
N ALA A 205 -1.94 -18.28 12.33
CA ALA A 205 -3.18 -17.52 12.33
C ALA A 205 -3.05 -16.15 13.03
N VAL A 206 -3.19 -15.11 12.19
CA VAL A 206 -3.15 -13.66 12.44
C VAL A 206 -2.83 -13.28 13.90
N GLU A 207 -1.67 -12.69 14.16
CA GLU A 207 -1.47 -11.84 15.34
C GLU A 207 -2.55 -10.72 15.30
N VAL A 208 -3.74 -10.96 15.87
CA VAL A 208 -4.83 -9.97 15.98
C VAL A 208 -4.49 -8.97 17.09
N THR A 209 -3.30 -8.38 17.04
CA THR A 209 -2.80 -7.37 17.98
C THR A 209 -2.44 -6.09 17.24
N GLY A 210 -3.31 -5.65 16.34
CA GLY A 210 -3.15 -4.37 15.65
C GLY A 210 -4.14 -4.16 14.52
N THR A 211 -4.31 -2.91 14.10
CA THR A 211 -5.01 -2.64 12.84
C THR A 211 -4.20 -3.23 11.68
N PHE A 212 -4.86 -3.74 10.63
CA PHE A 212 -4.22 -4.33 9.45
C PHE A 212 -3.10 -3.46 8.84
N LYS A 213 -3.22 -2.13 8.95
CA LYS A 213 -2.20 -1.18 8.52
C LYS A 213 -0.91 -1.24 9.35
N GLN A 214 -1.00 -1.41 10.67
CA GLN A 214 0.18 -1.54 11.53
C GLN A 214 0.93 -2.84 11.24
N MET A 215 0.18 -3.93 11.05
CA MET A 215 0.72 -5.21 10.59
C MET A 215 1.51 -5.00 9.29
N LYS A 216 0.89 -4.45 8.24
CA LYS A 216 1.52 -4.25 6.92
C LYS A 216 2.88 -3.55 7.00
N VAL A 217 3.02 -2.51 7.85
CA VAL A 217 4.30 -1.81 8.04
C VAL A 217 5.38 -2.72 8.64
N LYS A 218 5.06 -3.53 9.66
CA LYS A 218 5.97 -4.54 10.21
C LYS A 218 6.38 -5.55 9.14
N LEU A 219 5.43 -5.99 8.31
CA LEU A 219 5.69 -7.01 7.28
C LEU A 219 6.61 -6.48 6.18
N VAL A 220 6.39 -5.23 5.75
CA VAL A 220 7.23 -4.55 4.76
C VAL A 220 8.64 -4.33 5.30
N ALA A 221 8.77 -3.95 6.58
CA ALA A 221 10.07 -3.72 7.22
C ALA A 221 10.89 -5.02 7.39
N GLN A 222 10.23 -6.13 7.74
CA GLN A 222 10.89 -7.45 7.81
C GLN A 222 11.28 -7.98 6.42
N GLY A 223 10.50 -7.63 5.40
CA GLY A 223 10.76 -8.06 4.02
C GLY A 223 10.80 -9.58 3.89
N PHE A 224 11.82 -10.07 3.21
CA PHE A 224 12.07 -11.48 2.93
C PHE A 224 13.38 -11.98 3.59
N ASP A 225 13.82 -11.33 4.67
CA ASP A 225 15.03 -11.72 5.40
C ASP A 225 14.74 -12.93 6.33
N PRO A 226 15.30 -14.13 6.06
CA PRO A 226 15.07 -15.31 6.89
C PRO A 226 15.68 -15.19 8.31
N GLY A 227 16.52 -14.18 8.58
CA GLY A 227 17.00 -13.85 9.92
C GLY A 227 16.04 -12.96 10.73
N GLN A 228 15.11 -12.26 10.06
CA GLN A 228 14.10 -11.40 10.70
C GLN A 228 12.70 -12.03 10.72
N VAL A 229 12.43 -12.94 9.77
CA VAL A 229 11.15 -13.63 9.59
C VAL A 229 11.25 -15.03 10.19
N GLN A 230 10.46 -15.29 11.24
CA GLN A 230 10.37 -16.63 11.87
C GLN A 230 9.35 -17.54 11.16
N ASP A 231 8.40 -16.93 10.45
CA ASP A 231 7.40 -17.62 9.64
C ASP A 231 8.06 -18.35 8.45
N PRO A 232 7.54 -19.52 8.02
CA PRO A 232 7.98 -20.17 6.80
C PRO A 232 7.94 -19.22 5.60
N LEU A 233 9.09 -19.07 4.93
CA LEU A 233 9.29 -18.15 3.82
C LEU A 233 9.66 -18.92 2.56
N TYR A 234 9.04 -18.56 1.44
CA TYR A 234 9.18 -19.23 0.15
C TYR A 234 9.45 -18.23 -0.97
N PHE A 235 10.18 -18.68 -1.99
CA PHE A 235 10.56 -17.93 -3.18
C PHE A 235 10.02 -18.61 -4.44
N LEU A 236 9.49 -17.83 -5.37
CA LEU A 236 9.00 -18.29 -6.67
C LEU A 236 10.17 -18.64 -7.59
N ASP A 237 10.46 -19.93 -7.76
CA ASP A 237 11.52 -20.42 -8.63
C ASP A 237 10.95 -20.95 -9.95
N ASP A 238 11.22 -20.24 -11.06
CA ASP A 238 10.74 -20.60 -12.40
C ASP A 238 11.49 -21.79 -13.02
N CYS A 239 12.72 -22.08 -12.56
CA CYS A 239 13.50 -23.23 -13.03
C CYS A 239 12.90 -24.52 -12.47
N VAL A 240 12.55 -24.52 -11.19
CA VAL A 240 11.95 -25.66 -10.49
C VAL A 240 10.42 -25.70 -10.65
N LYS A 241 9.80 -24.58 -11.08
CA LYS A 241 8.34 -24.41 -11.22
C LYS A 241 7.60 -24.63 -9.90
N SER A 242 8.13 -24.06 -8.82
CA SER A 242 7.59 -24.20 -7.47
C SER A 242 7.96 -23.01 -6.59
N TYR A 243 7.22 -22.81 -5.51
CA TYR A 243 7.66 -22.00 -4.38
C TYR A 243 8.60 -22.84 -3.48
N VAL A 244 9.87 -22.46 -3.43
CA VAL A 244 10.92 -23.16 -2.67
C VAL A 244 11.27 -22.40 -1.38
N PRO A 245 11.63 -23.09 -0.28
CA PRO A 245 11.98 -22.41 0.97
C PRO A 245 13.15 -21.42 0.81
N VAL A 246 13.02 -20.24 1.42
CA VAL A 246 14.09 -19.24 1.48
C VAL A 246 15.11 -19.63 2.53
N THR A 247 16.22 -20.20 2.07
CA THR A 247 17.39 -20.47 2.90
C THR A 247 18.30 -19.24 2.99
N ALA A 248 19.21 -19.20 3.98
CA ALA A 248 20.21 -18.14 4.08
C ALA A 248 21.06 -18.01 2.79
N GLN A 249 21.38 -19.14 2.14
CA GLN A 249 22.12 -19.15 0.87
C GLN A 249 21.31 -18.56 -0.29
N LEU A 250 20.01 -18.90 -0.39
CA LEU A 250 19.11 -18.34 -1.40
C LEU A 250 18.96 -16.82 -1.19
N TYR A 251 18.75 -16.39 0.05
CA TYR A 251 18.71 -14.98 0.43
C TYR A 251 19.99 -14.22 0.00
N SER A 252 21.18 -14.72 0.37
CA SER A 252 22.44 -14.10 -0.05
C SER A 252 22.60 -14.05 -1.58
N SER A 253 22.15 -15.07 -2.29
CA SER A 253 22.21 -15.12 -3.77
C SER A 253 21.27 -14.13 -4.45
N ILE A 254 20.12 -13.84 -3.83
CA ILE A 254 19.20 -12.79 -4.27
C ILE A 254 19.83 -11.42 -4.03
N LEU A 255 20.38 -11.18 -2.83
CA LEU A 255 21.00 -9.89 -2.49
C LEU A 255 22.24 -9.58 -3.34
N SER A 256 23.01 -10.59 -3.74
CA SER A 256 24.17 -10.42 -4.62
C SER A 256 23.80 -10.25 -6.10
N GLY A 257 22.52 -10.37 -6.46
CA GLY A 257 22.06 -10.34 -7.86
C GLY A 257 22.41 -11.58 -8.68
N SER A 258 22.88 -12.66 -8.04
CA SER A 258 23.18 -13.93 -8.71
C SER A 258 21.92 -14.62 -9.22
N ILE A 259 20.79 -14.39 -8.54
CA ILE A 259 19.46 -14.82 -8.96
C ILE A 259 18.71 -13.63 -9.53
N LYS A 260 18.25 -13.76 -10.78
CA LYS A 260 17.42 -12.75 -11.41
C LYS A 260 15.98 -12.83 -10.89
N LEU A 261 15.47 -11.69 -10.47
CA LEU A 261 14.06 -11.45 -10.12
C LEU A 261 13.28 -10.89 -11.32
#